data_AF-A0A0G1VC09-F1
#
_entry.id   AF-A0A0G1VC09-F1
#
_cell.length_a   1.000
_cell.length_b   1.000
_cell.length_c   1.000
_cell.angle_alpha   90.00
_cell.angle_beta   90.00
_cell.angle_gamma   90.00
#
_symmetry.space_group_name_H-M   'P 1'
#
loop_
_entity.id
_entity.type
_entity.pdbx_description
1 polymer ?
#
loop_
_entity_poly.entity_id
_entity_poly.type
_entity_poly.pdbx_seq_one_letter_code
_entity_poly.pdbx_strand_id
1 'polypeptide(L)'
;DDVTFALGDEDQIVLSISQSMGDSDGLLETFELRNYEDGTSLDTTAAGAAGTEIQSTTVTFDFTDASFTVPAGTTKRLAVYSNTQELEDTGDSIQVWLDDSAATNLIFSIDGVDTSTFDDAVIIFRGDIYAGAFSKP
;
A
#
# COMPACT_ATOMS: atom_id res chain seq x y z
N ASP A 1 -18.47 12.81 8.65
CA ASP A 1 -17.16 13.15 9.20
C ASP A 1 -16.10 12.85 8.17
N ASP A 2 -15.00 13.60 8.21
CA ASP A 2 -13.90 13.46 7.28
C ASP A 2 -13.05 12.25 7.67
N VAL A 3 -12.58 11.48 6.69
CA VAL A 3 -11.60 10.41 6.92
C VAL A 3 -10.22 11.00 6.66
N THR A 4 -9.32 10.90 7.63
CA THR A 4 -7.97 11.44 7.56
C THR A 4 -6.94 10.35 7.81
N PHE A 5 -5.87 10.38 7.03
CA PHE A 5 -4.62 9.70 7.29
C PHE A 5 -3.58 10.77 7.63
N ALA A 6 -3.24 10.88 8.90
CA ALA A 6 -2.34 11.90 9.43
C ALA A 6 -0.87 11.57 9.17
N LEU A 7 -0.03 12.61 9.19
CA LEU A 7 1.38 12.55 8.80
C LEU A 7 2.23 11.93 9.93
N GLY A 8 2.71 10.70 9.73
CA GLY A 8 3.63 10.05 10.68
C GLY A 8 2.99 9.66 12.01
N ASP A 9 1.67 9.45 12.02
CA ASP A 9 0.89 8.94 13.14
C ASP A 9 0.63 7.43 12.99
N GLU A 10 -0.29 6.85 13.76
CA GLU A 10 -0.65 5.43 13.69
C GLU A 10 -1.52 5.07 12.46
N ASP A 11 -1.93 6.06 11.66
CA ASP A 11 -2.74 5.87 10.46
C ASP A 11 -1.92 5.15 9.37
N GLN A 12 -2.46 4.07 8.81
CA GLN A 12 -1.74 3.26 7.84
C GLN A 12 -2.63 2.50 6.85
N ILE A 13 -2.04 2.15 5.72
CA ILE A 13 -2.58 1.16 4.77
C ILE A 13 -1.51 0.10 4.53
N VAL A 14 -1.86 -1.16 4.74
CA VAL A 14 -1.00 -2.32 4.48
C VAL A 14 -1.48 -3.04 3.23
N LEU A 15 -0.57 -3.21 2.27
CA LEU A 15 -0.76 -4.03 1.07
C LEU A 15 -0.02 -5.34 1.20
N SER A 16 -0.66 -6.41 0.77
CA SER A 16 0.00 -7.69 0.60
C SER A 16 0.51 -7.85 -0.82
N ILE A 17 1.71 -8.41 -0.97
CA ILE A 17 2.43 -8.58 -2.22
C ILE A 17 2.87 -10.03 -2.34
N SER A 18 2.64 -10.61 -3.50
CA SER A 18 3.23 -11.89 -3.89
C SER A 18 3.94 -11.69 -5.21
N GLN A 19 5.25 -11.90 -5.20
CA GLN A 19 6.08 -11.78 -6.40
C GLN A 19 6.99 -13.00 -6.58
N SER A 20 7.36 -13.22 -7.84
CA SER A 20 8.35 -14.21 -8.26
C SER A 20 9.24 -13.53 -9.27
N MET A 21 10.55 -13.59 -9.05
CA MET A 21 11.58 -13.00 -9.90
C MET A 21 12.63 -14.07 -10.23
N GLY A 22 13.07 -14.12 -11.48
CA GLY A 22 14.07 -15.06 -11.98
C GLY A 22 15.45 -14.84 -11.36
N ASP A 23 15.84 -13.57 -11.23
CA ASP A 23 17.01 -13.10 -10.50
C ASP A 23 16.69 -11.81 -9.71
N SER A 24 17.69 -11.29 -8.98
CA SER A 24 17.60 -10.03 -8.25
C SER A 24 18.99 -9.44 -8.06
N ASP A 25 19.08 -8.11 -8.17
CA ASP A 25 20.28 -7.32 -7.87
C ASP A 25 20.52 -7.14 -6.35
N GLY A 26 19.58 -7.59 -5.52
CA GLY A 26 19.61 -7.50 -4.06
C GLY A 26 19.31 -6.11 -3.49
N LEU A 27 18.72 -5.22 -4.30
CA LEU A 27 18.20 -3.93 -3.89
C LEU A 27 16.68 -3.98 -3.74
N LEU A 28 16.18 -3.35 -2.69
CA LEU A 28 14.74 -3.28 -2.44
C LEU A 28 14.01 -2.45 -3.49
N GLU A 29 12.91 -2.99 -4.00
CA GLU A 29 11.99 -2.24 -4.85
C GLU A 29 11.16 -1.27 -4.04
N THR A 30 11.06 -0.04 -4.57
CA THR A 30 10.31 1.03 -3.94
C THR A 30 8.85 1.02 -4.36
N PHE A 31 8.00 1.35 -3.40
CA PHE A 31 6.57 1.52 -3.54
C PHE A 31 6.21 2.94 -3.11
N GLU A 32 5.36 3.59 -3.89
CA GLU A 32 4.95 4.97 -3.66
C GLU A 32 3.43 5.05 -3.62
N LEU A 33 2.89 5.61 -2.55
CA LEU A 33 1.49 5.94 -2.42
C LEU A 33 1.26 7.37 -2.88
N ARG A 34 0.35 7.58 -3.83
CA ARG A 34 0.02 8.91 -4.34
C ARG A 34 -1.47 9.19 -4.24
N ASN A 35 -1.79 10.46 -4.01
CA ASN A 35 -3.11 11.00 -4.31
C ASN A 35 -3.33 10.94 -5.83
N TYR A 36 -4.32 10.17 -6.29
CA TYR A 36 -4.56 9.99 -7.71
C TYR A 36 -5.06 11.28 -8.38
N GLU A 37 -5.78 12.13 -7.65
CA GLU A 37 -6.40 13.33 -8.21
C GLU A 37 -5.40 14.42 -8.59
N ASP A 38 -4.32 14.59 -7.83
CA ASP A 38 -3.31 15.66 -8.04
C ASP A 38 -1.87 15.15 -8.20
N GLY A 39 -1.63 13.85 -8.01
CA GLY A 39 -0.33 13.21 -8.18
C GLY A 39 0.65 13.41 -7.02
N THR A 40 0.21 14.02 -5.92
CA THR A 40 1.03 14.24 -4.72
C THR A 40 1.49 12.91 -4.13
N SER A 41 2.78 12.77 -3.85
CA SER A 41 3.30 11.64 -3.06
C SER A 41 2.88 11.80 -1.60
N LEU A 42 2.33 10.74 -1.04
CA LEU A 42 1.87 10.67 0.35
C LEU A 42 2.83 9.82 1.19
N ASP A 43 3.48 8.85 0.57
CA ASP A 43 4.47 8.00 1.22
C ASP A 43 5.32 7.26 0.19
N THR A 44 6.57 6.98 0.53
CA THR A 44 7.50 6.17 -0.25
C THR A 44 8.22 5.19 0.67
N THR A 45 8.07 3.90 0.39
CA THR A 45 8.62 2.83 1.23
C THR A 45 9.12 1.66 0.38
N ALA A 46 9.65 0.62 1.01
CA ALA A 46 10.11 -0.59 0.35
C ALA A 46 9.34 -1.81 0.84
N ALA A 47 9.25 -2.84 -0.01
CA ALA A 47 8.66 -4.12 0.35
C ALA A 47 9.69 -5.01 1.06
N GLY A 48 9.45 -5.36 2.34
CA GLY A 48 10.32 -6.27 3.09
C GLY A 48 11.68 -5.67 3.48
N ALA A 49 12.73 -6.50 3.48
CA ALA A 49 14.11 -6.13 3.82
C ALA A 49 15.08 -6.51 2.70
N ALA A 50 16.25 -5.86 2.64
CA ALA A 50 17.24 -6.16 1.62
C ALA A 50 17.63 -7.65 1.63
N GLY A 51 17.62 -8.30 0.47
CA GLY A 51 17.80 -9.73 0.29
C GLY A 51 16.52 -10.58 0.44
N THR A 52 15.34 -9.97 0.62
CA THR A 52 14.04 -10.68 0.67
C THR A 52 13.12 -10.35 -0.50
N GLU A 53 13.62 -9.67 -1.53
CA GLU A 53 12.86 -9.11 -2.63
C GLU A 53 12.08 -10.19 -3.38
N ILE A 54 12.65 -11.38 -3.54
CA ILE A 54 12.02 -12.50 -4.28
C ILE A 54 10.82 -13.16 -3.57
N GLN A 55 10.43 -12.70 -2.38
CA GLN A 55 9.40 -13.36 -1.55
C GLN A 55 8.14 -12.52 -1.40
N SER A 56 7.01 -13.22 -1.17
CA SER A 56 5.77 -12.56 -0.75
C SER A 56 6.00 -11.83 0.58
N THR A 57 5.49 -10.60 0.66
CA THR A 57 5.69 -9.70 1.80
C THR A 57 4.55 -8.68 1.86
N THR A 58 4.64 -7.73 2.78
CA THR A 58 3.73 -6.59 2.87
C THR A 58 4.47 -5.27 2.63
N VAL A 59 3.71 -4.27 2.20
CA VAL A 59 4.12 -2.86 2.17
C VAL A 59 3.18 -2.09 3.07
N THR A 60 3.74 -1.36 4.03
CA THR A 60 2.98 -0.48 4.93
C THR A 60 3.23 0.95 4.51
N PHE A 61 2.15 1.67 4.20
CA PHE A 61 2.17 3.11 4.03
C PHE A 61 1.63 3.77 5.30
N ASP A 62 2.42 4.64 5.92
CA ASP A 62 2.11 5.37 7.16
C ASP A 62 2.00 6.90 6.91
N PHE A 63 1.96 7.29 5.64
CA PHE A 63 1.75 8.67 5.22
C PHE A 63 2.86 9.62 5.70
N THR A 64 4.10 9.13 5.86
CA THR A 64 5.25 9.90 6.34
C THR A 64 5.60 11.13 5.49
N ASP A 65 5.24 11.16 4.21
CA ASP A 65 5.56 12.31 3.33
C ASP A 65 4.47 13.39 3.34
N ALA A 66 3.18 13.00 3.40
CA ALA A 66 2.06 13.94 3.46
C ALA A 66 0.75 13.29 3.96
N SER A 67 -0.07 14.08 4.66
CA SER A 67 -1.41 13.65 5.07
C SER A 67 -2.41 13.58 3.92
N PHE A 68 -3.43 12.74 4.08
CA PHE A 68 -4.51 12.60 3.11
C PHE A 68 -5.88 12.65 3.79
N THR A 69 -6.73 13.59 3.36
CA THR A 69 -8.08 13.73 3.89
C THR A 69 -9.13 13.53 2.79
N VAL A 70 -10.11 12.69 3.07
CA VAL A 70 -11.33 12.48 2.28
C VAL A 70 -12.48 13.22 2.96
N PRO A 71 -12.96 14.35 2.40
CA PRO A 71 -14.09 15.09 2.97
C PRO A 71 -15.36 14.26 3.03
N ALA A 72 -16.19 14.50 4.04
CA ALA A 72 -17.46 13.83 4.24
C ALA A 72 -18.34 13.88 2.98
N GLY A 73 -18.87 12.72 2.58
CA GLY A 73 -19.75 12.61 1.41
C GLY A 73 -19.04 12.67 0.05
N THR A 74 -17.71 12.61 0.03
CA THR A 74 -16.92 12.55 -1.20
C THR A 74 -16.21 11.21 -1.36
N THR A 75 -15.71 10.96 -2.57
CA THR A 75 -14.81 9.83 -2.86
C THR A 75 -13.54 10.40 -3.46
N LYS A 76 -12.40 9.99 -2.91
CA LYS A 76 -11.07 10.24 -3.47
C LYS A 76 -10.36 8.92 -3.72
N ARG A 77 -9.32 8.94 -4.54
CA ARG A 77 -8.59 7.74 -4.90
C ARG A 77 -7.12 7.88 -4.53
N LEU A 78 -6.59 6.78 -4.03
CA LEU A 78 -5.17 6.57 -3.87
C LEU A 78 -4.69 5.65 -4.99
N ALA A 79 -3.45 5.83 -5.40
CA ALA A 79 -2.80 4.96 -6.36
C ALA A 79 -1.43 4.56 -5.84
N VAL A 80 -1.11 3.29 -6.03
CA VAL A 80 0.15 2.69 -5.61
C VAL A 80 0.99 2.47 -6.85
N TYR A 81 2.20 2.98 -6.83
CA TYR A 81 3.20 2.82 -7.87
C TYR A 81 4.34 1.98 -7.32
N SER A 82 5.01 1.23 -8.20
CA SER A 82 6.18 0.47 -7.84
C SER A 82 7.17 0.46 -8.99
N ASN A 83 8.46 0.43 -8.66
CA ASN A 83 9.48 0.10 -9.64
C ASN A 83 9.40 -1.39 -9.98
N THR A 84 9.50 -1.70 -11.26
CA THR A 84 9.35 -3.07 -11.79
C THR A 84 10.56 -3.47 -12.62
N GLN A 85 11.72 -2.86 -12.33
CA GLN A 85 12.95 -3.11 -13.10
C GLN A 85 13.41 -4.56 -12.92
N GLU A 86 13.25 -5.13 -11.73
CA GLU A 86 13.61 -6.52 -11.44
C GLU A 86 12.59 -7.55 -11.97
N LEU A 87 11.47 -7.13 -12.56
CA LEU A 87 10.49 -8.03 -13.20
C LEU A 87 10.81 -8.17 -14.70
N GLU A 88 12.07 -8.50 -15.01
CA GLU A 88 12.61 -8.48 -16.35
C GLU A 88 12.77 -9.83 -17.04
N ASP A 89 12.66 -10.93 -16.31
CA ASP A 89 12.79 -12.29 -16.81
C ASP A 89 11.44 -12.91 -17.23
N THR A 90 11.50 -13.86 -18.16
CA THR A 90 10.33 -14.65 -18.53
C THR A 90 9.88 -15.50 -17.35
N GLY A 91 8.60 -15.39 -16.99
CA GLY A 91 8.01 -16.07 -15.84
C GLY A 91 7.92 -15.20 -14.58
N ASP A 92 8.52 -14.01 -14.59
CA ASP A 92 8.36 -13.06 -13.49
C ASP A 92 6.91 -12.64 -13.31
N SER A 93 6.51 -12.41 -12.07
CA SER A 93 5.15 -12.01 -11.77
C SER A 93 5.04 -11.23 -10.47
N ILE A 94 4.01 -10.39 -10.40
CA ILE A 94 3.60 -9.69 -9.18
C ILE A 94 2.08 -9.64 -9.11
N GLN A 95 1.55 -9.91 -7.91
CA GLN A 95 0.16 -9.72 -7.52
C GLN A 95 0.13 -8.93 -6.23
N VAL A 96 -0.72 -7.91 -6.20
CA VAL A 96 -0.96 -7.07 -5.02
C VAL A 96 -2.42 -7.16 -4.63
N TRP A 97 -2.71 -7.12 -3.33
CA TRP A 97 -4.08 -7.08 -2.81
C TRP A 97 -4.18 -6.34 -1.49
N LEU A 98 -5.39 -5.86 -1.19
CA LEU A 98 -5.78 -5.42 0.15
C LEU A 98 -6.31 -6.63 0.90
N ASP A 99 -5.71 -6.93 2.05
CA ASP A 99 -5.90 -8.17 2.79
C ASP A 99 -6.80 -7.95 4.01
N ASP A 100 -7.82 -8.81 4.18
CA ASP A 100 -8.80 -8.70 5.26
C ASP A 100 -8.45 -9.49 6.53
N SER A 101 -7.29 -10.12 6.60
CA SER A 101 -6.87 -10.99 7.70
C SER A 101 -6.58 -10.27 9.02
N ALA A 102 -6.27 -8.98 8.99
CA ALA A 102 -5.99 -8.18 10.18
C ALA A 102 -6.66 -6.81 10.10
N ALA A 103 -7.37 -6.43 11.16
CA ALA A 103 -8.02 -5.12 11.31
C ALA A 103 -7.05 -3.94 11.08
N THR A 104 -5.82 -4.10 11.54
CA THR A 104 -4.74 -3.11 11.44
C THR A 104 -4.16 -2.95 10.03
N ASN A 105 -4.59 -3.72 9.03
CA ASN A 105 -4.18 -3.48 7.64
C ASN A 105 -4.74 -2.15 7.08
N LEU A 106 -5.65 -1.52 7.80
CA LEU A 106 -6.16 -0.19 7.55
C LEU A 106 -6.40 0.50 8.89
N ILE A 107 -5.68 1.58 9.15
CA ILE A 107 -5.91 2.45 10.29
C ILE A 107 -6.10 3.87 9.76
N PHE A 108 -7.17 4.54 10.19
CA PHE A 108 -7.43 5.93 9.84
C PHE A 108 -8.09 6.67 10.99
N SER A 109 -7.99 7.99 10.97
CA SER A 109 -8.61 8.87 11.95
C SER A 109 -9.85 9.57 11.37
N ILE A 110 -10.81 9.90 12.24
CA ILE A 110 -11.98 10.70 11.87
C ILE A 110 -11.79 12.15 12.30
N ASP A 111 -12.12 13.08 11.41
CA ASP A 111 -12.00 14.54 11.61
C ASP A 111 -10.58 14.99 12.03
N GLY A 112 -9.55 14.21 11.70
CA GLY A 112 -8.14 14.51 12.03
C GLY A 112 -7.83 14.46 13.53
N VAL A 113 -8.56 13.63 14.28
CA VAL A 113 -8.36 13.45 15.73
C VAL A 113 -7.68 12.10 15.99
N ASP A 114 -6.37 12.13 16.26
CA ASP A 114 -5.51 10.92 16.43
C ASP A 114 -5.89 10.04 17.64
N THR A 115 -6.73 10.53 18.56
CA THR A 115 -7.23 9.72 19.68
C THR A 115 -8.41 8.81 19.30
N SER A 116 -8.83 8.84 18.05
CA SER A 116 -9.92 8.04 17.49
C SER A 116 -9.48 7.38 16.19
N THR A 117 -8.43 6.56 16.27
CA THR A 117 -8.04 5.66 15.20
C THR A 117 -9.06 4.52 15.08
N PHE A 118 -9.40 4.17 13.85
CA PHE A 118 -10.33 3.10 13.50
C PHE A 118 -9.60 2.03 12.68
N ASP A 119 -9.74 0.76 13.08
CA ASP A 119 -9.12 -0.40 12.45
C ASP A 119 -10.19 -1.37 11.91
N ASP A 120 -10.63 -1.15 10.66
CA ASP A 120 -11.78 -1.87 10.08
C ASP A 120 -11.44 -2.61 8.77
N ALA A 121 -10.16 -2.95 8.52
CA ALA A 121 -9.76 -3.67 7.31
C ALA A 121 -10.54 -4.97 7.09
N VAL A 122 -10.84 -5.74 8.14
CA VAL A 122 -11.64 -7.00 8.07
C VAL A 122 -13.03 -6.77 7.47
N ILE A 123 -13.56 -5.54 7.60
CA ILE A 123 -14.86 -5.16 7.05
C ILE A 123 -14.71 -4.50 5.68
N ILE A 124 -13.79 -3.54 5.57
CA ILE A 124 -13.61 -2.69 4.38
C ILE A 124 -12.95 -3.47 3.23
N PHE A 125 -11.97 -4.32 3.52
CA PHE A 125 -11.24 -5.13 2.53
C PHE A 125 -11.81 -6.54 2.37
N ARG A 126 -13.00 -6.79 2.92
CA ARG A 126 -13.59 -8.12 3.01
C ARG A 126 -13.53 -8.91 1.70
N GLY A 127 -12.98 -10.11 1.78
CA GLY A 127 -12.87 -11.06 0.67
C GLY A 127 -11.62 -10.86 -0.19
N ASP A 128 -10.60 -10.19 0.34
CA ASP A 128 -9.33 -9.87 -0.30
C ASP A 128 -9.50 -9.14 -1.65
N ILE A 129 -9.18 -7.85 -1.68
CA ILE A 129 -9.36 -7.03 -2.88
C ILE A 129 -8.10 -7.09 -3.74
N TYR A 130 -8.11 -7.98 -4.73
CA TYR A 130 -6.99 -8.17 -5.66
C TYR A 130 -6.94 -7.09 -6.76
N ALA A 131 -5.75 -6.56 -7.00
CA ALA A 131 -5.44 -5.81 -8.21
C ALA A 131 -5.31 -6.75 -9.44
N GLY A 132 -5.07 -6.18 -10.61
CA GLY A 132 -4.61 -6.99 -11.75
C GLY A 132 -3.25 -7.62 -11.46
N ALA A 133 -3.04 -8.84 -11.95
CA ALA A 133 -1.72 -9.49 -11.92
C ALA A 133 -0.87 -9.02 -13.11
N PHE A 134 0.43 -8.87 -12.88
CA PHE A 134 1.42 -8.81 -13.96
C PHE A 134 2.16 -10.14 -14.01
N SER A 135 2.36 -10.65 -15.23
CA SER A 135 3.26 -11.77 -15.49
C SER A 135 3.96 -11.55 -16.82
N LYS A 136 5.28 -11.72 -16.82
CA LYS A 136 6.11 -11.55 -18.01
C LYS A 136 6.11 -12.85 -18.83
N PRO A 137 5.61 -12.80 -20.08
CA PRO A 137 5.43 -14.00 -20.92
C PRO A 137 6.74 -14.58 -21.46
#